data_AF-A0A8J6TDF0-F1
#
_entry.id   AF-A0A8J6TDF0-F1
#
_cell.length_a   1.000
_cell.length_b   1.000
_cell.length_c   1.000
_cell.angle_alpha   90.00
_cell.angle_beta   90.00
_cell.angle_gamma   90.00
#
_symmetry.space_group_name_H-M   'P 1'
#
loop_
_entity.id
_entity.type
_entity.pdbx_description
1 polymer ?
#
loop_
_entity_poly.entity_id
_entity_poly.type
_entity_poly.pdbx_seq_one_letter_code
_entity_poly.pdbx_strand_id
1 'polypeptide(L)'
;MKKLISVAAALGLVAGVATTASAMDFSVSGMYQVEGYYLNNADGAGFHPSDDEAGSMSGWVHTFLMKPEIKVNDKITMKADIRFLKDTDFGSGAGS
;
A
#
# COMPACT_ATOMS: atom_id res chain seq x y z
N MET A 1 56.04 -14.18 6.17
CA MET A 1 55.42 -13.25 5.20
C MET A 1 54.06 -13.71 4.65
N LYS A 2 53.79 -15.01 4.45
CA LYS A 2 52.50 -15.50 3.92
C LYS A 2 51.26 -15.14 4.78
N LYS A 3 51.42 -15.03 6.11
CA LYS A 3 50.33 -14.75 7.05
C LYS A 3 49.82 -13.30 7.01
N LEU A 4 50.65 -12.34 6.60
CA LEU A 4 50.25 -10.92 6.53
C LEU A 4 49.38 -10.65 5.30
N ILE A 5 49.66 -11.33 4.19
CA ILE A 5 48.90 -11.20 2.94
C ILE A 5 47.50 -11.80 3.10
N SER A 6 47.35 -12.93 3.82
CA SER A 6 46.03 -13.52 4.02
C SER A 6 45.15 -12.68 4.95
N VAL A 7 45.74 -11.99 5.93
CA VAL A 7 45.01 -11.08 6.84
C VAL A 7 44.57 -9.82 6.09
N ALA A 8 45.43 -9.25 5.24
CA ALA A 8 45.06 -8.11 4.39
C ALA A 8 43.99 -8.48 3.35
N ALA A 9 44.05 -9.68 2.76
CA ALA A 9 43.01 -10.17 1.85
C ALA A 9 41.69 -10.43 2.58
N ALA A 10 41.73 -11.02 3.78
CA ALA A 10 40.53 -11.27 4.58
C ALA A 10 39.90 -9.96 5.06
N LEU A 11 40.69 -9.01 5.56
CA LEU A 11 40.21 -7.68 5.97
C LEU A 11 39.74 -6.85 4.77
N GLY A 12 40.40 -6.96 3.63
CA GLY A 12 39.99 -6.31 2.37
C GLY A 12 38.69 -6.89 1.81
N LEU A 13 38.47 -8.20 1.95
CA LEU A 13 37.21 -8.85 1.60
C LEU A 13 36.09 -8.44 2.56
N VAL A 14 36.36 -8.39 3.86
CA VAL A 14 35.39 -7.96 4.89
C VAL A 14 35.05 -6.48 4.74
N ALA A 15 36.04 -5.62 4.49
CA ALA A 15 35.81 -4.21 4.17
C ALA A 15 35.04 -4.05 2.85
N GLY A 16 35.35 -4.85 1.83
CA GLY A 16 34.64 -4.86 0.55
C GLY A 16 33.15 -5.24 0.69
N VAL A 17 32.85 -6.26 1.50
CA VAL A 17 31.47 -6.67 1.80
C VAL A 17 30.76 -5.64 2.69
N ALA A 18 31.46 -5.04 3.65
CA ALA A 18 30.90 -3.96 4.47
C ALA A 18 30.61 -2.68 3.65
N THR A 19 31.42 -2.37 2.64
CA THR A 19 31.16 -1.23 1.73
C THR A 19 29.98 -1.46 0.78
N THR A 20 29.57 -2.70 0.53
CA THR A 20 28.32 -2.99 -0.18
C THR A 20 27.06 -2.86 0.68
N ALA A 21 27.20 -2.62 1.99
CA ALA A 21 26.13 -2.09 2.83
C ALA A 21 25.99 -0.56 2.71
N SER A 22 26.39 0.00 1.55
CA SER A 22 26.07 1.37 1.14
C SER A 22 24.58 1.59 1.31
N ALA A 23 24.24 2.40 2.32
CA ALA A 23 22.94 3.01 2.60
C ALA A 23 21.80 2.48 1.72
N MET A 24 21.14 1.44 2.20
CA MET A 24 19.88 0.99 1.63
C MET A 24 18.86 2.12 1.88
N ASP A 25 18.54 2.90 0.85
CA ASP A 25 17.57 3.98 0.97
C ASP A 25 16.17 3.37 1.00
N PHE A 26 15.53 3.47 2.15
CA PHE A 26 14.15 3.05 2.36
C PHE A 26 13.24 4.27 2.39
N SER A 27 12.24 4.30 1.51
CA SER A 27 11.20 5.32 1.52
C SER A 27 9.82 4.69 1.43
N VAL A 28 8.83 5.32 2.06
CA VAL A 28 7.43 4.90 1.95
C VAL A 28 6.63 6.13 1.56
N SER A 29 5.94 6.04 0.44
CA SER A 29 4.89 6.98 0.05
C SER A 29 3.54 6.29 0.13
N GLY A 30 2.45 7.04 0.16
CA GLY A 30 1.13 6.45 0.25
C GLY A 30 0.03 7.49 0.24
N MET A 31 -1.20 7.00 0.29
CA MET A 31 -2.39 7.82 0.44
C MET A 31 -3.41 7.13 1.33
N TYR A 32 -4.14 7.94 2.07
CA TYR A 32 -5.35 7.56 2.77
C TYR A 32 -6.50 8.36 2.18
N GLN A 33 -7.53 7.68 1.71
CA GLN A 33 -8.70 8.28 1.09
C GLN A 33 -9.96 7.72 1.74
N VAL A 34 -10.92 8.60 1.98
CA VAL A 34 -12.25 8.27 2.47
C VAL A 34 -13.25 8.79 1.46
N GLU A 35 -14.09 7.89 0.95
CA GLU A 35 -15.13 8.20 -0.03
C GLU A 35 -16.48 7.83 0.56
N GLY A 36 -17.38 8.82 0.65
CA GLY A 36 -18.77 8.57 1.02
C GLY A 36 -19.62 8.44 -0.24
N TYR A 37 -20.53 7.47 -0.27
CA TYR A 37 -21.52 7.36 -1.34
C TYR A 37 -22.94 7.27 -0.77
N TYR A 38 -23.87 7.79 -1.55
CA TYR A 38 -25.30 7.64 -1.34
C TYR A 38 -25.92 7.20 -2.65
N LEU A 39 -26.62 6.07 -2.62
CA LEU A 39 -27.36 5.50 -3.73
C LEU A 39 -28.84 5.58 -3.39
N ASN A 40 -29.55 6.38 -4.18
CA ASN A 40 -31.00 6.37 -4.21
C ASN A 40 -31.45 5.32 -5.23
N ASN A 41 -32.50 4.54 -4.93
CA ASN A 41 -33.00 3.49 -5.83
C ASN A 41 -32.00 2.33 -6.01
N ALA A 42 -31.43 1.82 -4.91
CA ALA A 42 -30.32 0.87 -4.89
C ALA A 42 -30.70 -0.59 -5.19
N ASP A 43 -31.93 -0.86 -5.65
CA ASP A 43 -32.48 -2.21 -5.83
C ASP A 43 -31.98 -2.92 -7.11
N GLY A 44 -31.03 -2.31 -7.83
CA GLY A 44 -30.37 -2.89 -9.00
C GLY A 44 -31.18 -2.82 -10.30
N ALA A 45 -32.37 -2.20 -10.30
CA ALA A 45 -33.28 -2.10 -11.44
C ALA A 45 -33.19 -0.79 -12.25
N GLY A 46 -32.20 0.07 -11.96
CA GLY A 46 -32.04 1.40 -12.57
C GLY A 46 -32.65 2.51 -11.71
N PHE A 47 -32.68 3.75 -12.22
CA PHE A 47 -33.26 4.91 -11.53
C PHE A 47 -34.75 5.06 -11.88
N HIS A 48 -35.63 4.88 -10.89
CA HIS A 48 -37.08 5.04 -11.03
C HIS A 48 -37.53 6.24 -10.17
N PRO A 49 -37.73 7.43 -10.76
CA PRO A 49 -38.04 8.65 -9.99
C PRO A 49 -39.42 8.66 -9.31
N SER A 50 -40.21 7.61 -9.48
CA SER A 50 -41.58 7.46 -8.99
C SER A 50 -41.79 6.21 -8.15
N ASP A 51 -40.70 5.49 -7.82
CA ASP A 51 -40.74 4.32 -6.95
C ASP A 51 -40.38 4.73 -5.53
N ASP A 52 -41.41 4.98 -4.71
CA ASP A 52 -41.24 5.41 -3.32
C ASP A 52 -40.86 4.24 -2.38
N GLU A 53 -40.89 3.01 -2.88
CA GLU A 53 -40.57 1.78 -2.14
C GLU A 53 -39.11 1.34 -2.33
N ALA A 54 -38.39 2.03 -3.22
CA ALA A 54 -37.04 1.69 -3.58
C ALA A 54 -36.04 1.92 -2.44
N GLY A 55 -35.19 0.94 -2.18
CA GLY A 55 -34.23 0.97 -1.10
C GLY A 55 -33.16 2.04 -1.31
N SER A 56 -32.81 2.78 -0.26
CA SER A 56 -31.63 3.65 -0.25
C SER A 56 -30.44 2.94 0.38
N MET A 57 -29.26 3.07 -0.22
CA MET A 57 -28.00 2.57 0.36
C MET A 57 -27.02 3.71 0.56
N SER A 58 -26.30 3.69 1.67
CA SER A 58 -25.22 4.63 1.92
C SER A 58 -24.07 3.95 2.64
N GLY A 59 -22.85 4.36 2.34
CA GLY A 59 -21.66 3.71 2.85
C GLY A 59 -20.43 4.60 2.76
N TRP A 60 -19.37 4.14 3.43
CA TRP A 60 -18.07 4.79 3.43
C TRP A 60 -17.00 3.79 3.03
N VAL A 61 -16.24 4.14 2.00
CA VAL A 61 -15.09 3.35 1.54
C VAL A 61 -13.82 3.99 2.09
N HIS A 62 -13.04 3.18 2.82
CA HIS A 62 -11.72 3.55 3.29
C HIS A 62 -10.66 2.86 2.44
N THR A 63 -9.86 3.66 1.74
CA THR A 63 -8.74 3.19 0.93
C THR A 63 -7.44 3.62 1.58
N PHE A 64 -6.63 2.64 1.98
CA PHE A 64 -5.27 2.87 2.46
C PHE A 64 -4.27 2.21 1.52
N LEU A 65 -3.37 3.02 0.96
CA LEU A 65 -2.40 2.61 -0.04
C LEU A 65 -1.01 2.99 0.44
N MET A 66 -0.10 2.02 0.50
CA MET A 66 1.32 2.24 0.79
C MET A 66 2.17 1.73 -0.37
N LYS A 67 3.16 2.53 -0.73
CA LYS A 67 4.14 2.27 -1.78
C LYS A 67 5.54 2.36 -1.19
N PRO A 68 6.00 1.31 -0.47
CA PRO A 68 7.38 1.22 -0.03
C PRO A 68 8.32 1.02 -1.22
N GLU A 69 9.45 1.70 -1.17
CA GLU A 69 10.55 1.62 -2.12
C GLU A 69 11.86 1.42 -1.37
N ILE A 70 12.63 0.41 -1.80
CA ILE A 70 13.95 0.08 -1.26
C ILE A 70 14.96 0.19 -2.38
N LYS A 71 15.88 1.14 -2.31
CA LYS A 71 17.02 1.24 -3.21
C LYS A 71 18.20 0.51 -2.60
N VAL A 72 18.57 -0.62 -3.21
CA VAL A 72 19.69 -1.46 -2.73
C VAL A 72 21.03 -0.92 -3.27
N ASN A 73 21.03 -0.36 -4.48
CA ASN A 73 22.12 0.40 -5.08
C ASN A 73 21.59 1.22 -6.27
N ASP A 74 22.46 1.88 -7.03
CA ASP A 74 22.08 2.67 -8.21
C ASP A 74 21.43 1.88 -9.35
N LYS A 75 21.48 0.53 -9.30
CA LYS A 75 20.96 -0.35 -10.35
C LYS A 75 19.76 -1.18 -9.92
N ILE A 76 19.56 -1.37 -8.61
CA ILE A 76 18.55 -2.24 -8.05
C ILE A 76 17.65 -1.43 -7.13
N THR A 77 16.39 -1.31 -7.54
CA THR A 77 15.32 -0.72 -6.75
C THR A 77 14.18 -1.73 -6.64
N MET A 78 13.73 -1.98 -5.41
CA MET A 78 12.60 -2.84 -5.11
C MET A 78 11.41 -1.96 -4.77
N LYS A 79 10.24 -2.25 -5.35
CA LYS A 79 8.99 -1.53 -5.11
C LYS A 79 7.92 -2.53 -4.71
N ALA A 80 7.08 -2.16 -3.76
CA ALA A 80 5.86 -2.91 -3.48
C ALA A 80 4.65 -1.97 -3.42
N ASP A 81 3.47 -2.54 -3.62
CA ASP A 81 2.19 -1.88 -3.47
C ASP A 81 1.39 -2.69 -2.43
N ILE A 82 1.09 -2.05 -1.31
CA ILE A 82 0.30 -2.63 -0.23
C ILE A 82 -0.99 -1.84 -0.14
N ARG A 83 -2.10 -2.52 -0.39
CA ARG A 83 -3.43 -1.92 -0.39
C ARG A 83 -4.32 -2.58 0.65
N PHE A 84 -4.94 -1.76 1.47
CA PHE A 84 -6.03 -2.17 2.34
C PHE A 84 -7.29 -1.44 1.86
N LEU A 85 -8.24 -2.22 1.37
CA LEU A 85 -9.58 -1.77 1.05
C LEU A 85 -10.48 -2.28 2.15
N LYS A 86 -11.10 -1.36 2.90
CA LYS A 86 -12.18 -1.71 3.80
C LYS A 86 -13.43 -0.98 3.33
N ASP A 87 -14.34 -1.76 2.78
CA ASP A 87 -15.71 -1.32 2.60
C ASP A 87 -16.41 -1.42 3.96
N THR A 88 -17.00 -0.32 4.42
CA THR A 88 -17.83 -0.33 5.63
C THR A 88 -19.16 0.31 5.30
N ASP A 89 -20.17 -0.54 5.09
CA ASP A 89 -21.55 -0.10 5.06
C ASP A 89 -21.95 0.39 6.45
N PHE A 90 -22.10 1.71 6.58
CA PHE A 90 -22.82 2.35 7.68
C PHE A 90 -24.22 2.77 7.21
N GLY A 91 -24.88 1.91 6.46
CA GLY A 91 -26.31 1.99 6.18
C GLY A 91 -27.03 1.06 7.15
N SER A 92 -27.47 1.59 8.29
CA SER A 92 -28.42 0.87 9.14
C SER A 92 -29.61 0.45 8.29
N GLY A 93 -30.04 -0.81 8.41
CA GLY A 93 -31.36 -1.20 7.99
C GLY A 93 -32.38 -0.21 8.58
N ALA A 94 -33.03 0.56 7.71
CA ALA A 94 -34.11 1.47 8.06
C ALA A 94 -34.88 1.83 6.78
N GLY A 95 -35.51 0.82 6.20
CA GLY A 95 -36.61 0.95 5.26
C GLY A 95 -37.49 -0.27 5.50
N SER A 96 -38.73 -0.03 5.93
CA SER A 96 -39.73 -1.02 6.32
C SER A 96 -40.24 -1.79 5.11
#